data_AF-A0A377D5K5-F1
#
_entry.id   AF-A0A377D5K5-F1
#
_cell.length_a   1.000
_cell.length_b   1.000
_cell.length_c   1.000
_cell.angle_alpha   90.00
_cell.angle_beta   90.00
_cell.angle_gamma   90.00
#
_symmetry.space_group_name_H-M   'P 1'
#
loop_
_entity.id
_entity.type
_entity.pdbx_description
1 polymer ?
#
loop_
_entity_poly.entity_id
_entity_poly.type
_entity_poly.pdbx_seq_one_letter_code
_entity_poly.pdbx_strand_id
1 'polypeptide(L)'
;MKLARRLWPGIKYSNMALYKTRKLNVQTPPGLHHHRALYDCYITAALLIDIMNTSGWTAEQMADITGRPSLMTTFTFGKYRGKAVSDVAERDPGYLRWLFNNLDSMSPELRLTLKHYLENT
;
A
#
# COMPACT_ATOMS: atom_id res chain seq x y z
N MET A 1 1.54 -0.36 6.17
CA MET A 1 1.28 -1.05 4.87
C MET A 1 2.38 -0.85 3.83
N LYS A 2 2.69 0.39 3.40
CA LYS A 2 3.72 0.65 2.37
C LYS A 2 5.10 0.08 2.74
N LEU A 3 5.54 0.28 3.98
CA LEU A 3 6.80 -0.28 4.50
C LEU A 3 6.81 -1.82 4.43
N ALA A 4 5.74 -2.45 4.93
CA ALA A 4 5.59 -3.91 4.92
C ALA A 4 5.61 -4.50 3.49
N ARG A 5 5.01 -3.82 2.51
CA ARG A 5 5.06 -4.25 1.08
C ARG A 5 6.48 -4.25 0.53
N ARG A 6 7.34 -3.34 1.00
CA ARG A 6 8.73 -3.23 0.57
C ARG A 6 9.61 -4.29 1.21
N LEU A 7 9.38 -4.63 2.48
CA LEU A 7 10.13 -5.66 3.20
C LEU A 7 9.68 -7.08 2.85
N TRP A 8 8.37 -7.28 2.72
CA TRP A 8 7.76 -8.60 2.57
C TRP A 8 6.77 -8.57 1.41
N PRO A 9 7.23 -8.62 0.16
CA PRO A 9 6.35 -8.61 -1.01
C PRO A 9 5.50 -9.90 -1.07
N GLY A 10 4.34 -9.81 -1.74
CA GLY A 10 3.50 -10.98 -2.05
C GLY A 10 2.60 -11.53 -0.92
N ILE A 11 2.50 -10.87 0.24
CA ILE A 11 1.66 -11.36 1.35
C ILE A 11 0.38 -10.52 1.57
N LYS A 12 -0.49 -10.97 2.48
CA LYS A 12 -1.63 -10.17 2.96
C LYS A 12 -1.15 -9.12 3.96
N TYR A 13 -1.56 -7.87 3.75
CA TYR A 13 -0.99 -6.76 4.52
C TYR A 13 -1.84 -6.26 5.68
N SER A 14 -3.10 -6.69 5.88
CA SER A 14 -3.89 -6.20 7.02
C SER A 14 -3.12 -6.37 8.34
N ASN A 15 -3.24 -5.46 9.31
CA ASN A 15 -2.47 -5.52 10.57
C ASN A 15 -2.51 -6.92 11.20
N MET A 16 -3.69 -7.55 11.30
CA MET A 16 -3.82 -8.90 11.84
C MET A 16 -3.12 -9.97 10.99
N ALA A 17 -3.21 -9.88 9.66
CA ALA A 17 -2.49 -10.81 8.77
C ALA A 17 -0.98 -10.67 8.90
N LEU A 18 -0.46 -9.43 8.97
CA LEU A 18 0.96 -9.19 9.21
C LEU A 18 1.38 -9.73 10.57
N TYR A 19 0.64 -9.40 11.63
CA TYR A 19 0.90 -9.89 12.99
C TYR A 19 1.04 -11.41 13.04
N LYS A 20 0.09 -12.13 12.44
CA LYS A 20 0.13 -13.61 12.34
C LYS A 20 1.28 -14.11 11.49
N THR A 21 1.50 -13.53 10.31
CA THR A 21 2.56 -13.95 9.38
C THR A 21 3.96 -13.73 9.97
N ARG A 22 4.12 -12.63 10.70
CA ARG A 22 5.36 -12.25 11.40
C ARG A 22 5.54 -12.98 12.73
N LYS A 23 4.54 -13.74 13.18
CA LYS A 23 4.54 -14.51 14.43
C LYS A 23 4.91 -13.66 15.65
N LEU A 24 4.41 -12.42 15.70
CA LEU A 24 4.73 -11.50 16.79
C LEU A 24 4.01 -11.93 18.08
N ASN A 25 4.67 -11.74 19.22
CA ASN A 25 4.08 -11.94 20.53
C ASN A 25 3.82 -10.56 21.17
N VAL A 26 2.57 -10.27 21.49
CA VAL A 26 2.15 -8.97 22.04
C VAL A 26 1.38 -9.24 23.31
N GLN A 27 1.91 -8.75 24.43
CA GLN A 27 1.23 -8.80 25.71
C GLN A 27 0.19 -7.67 25.73
N THR A 28 -1.09 -8.03 25.86
CA THR A 28 -2.18 -7.06 26.01
C THR A 28 -2.75 -7.11 27.42
N PRO A 29 -3.31 -5.99 27.94
CA PRO A 29 -4.00 -5.99 29.22
C PRO A 29 -5.08 -7.09 29.33
N PRO A 30 -5.29 -7.67 30.53
CA PRO A 30 -6.35 -8.66 30.75
C PRO A 30 -7.73 -8.16 30.30
N GLY A 31 -8.52 -9.02 29.66
CA GLY A 31 -9.87 -8.69 29.19
C GLY A 31 -9.93 -7.86 27.89
N LEU A 32 -8.78 -7.56 27.26
CA LEU A 32 -8.77 -6.85 26.00
C LEU A 32 -9.00 -7.80 24.81
N HIS A 33 -10.19 -7.71 24.20
CA HIS A 33 -10.55 -8.53 23.03
C HIS A 33 -10.10 -7.92 21.70
N HIS A 34 -9.95 -8.80 20.70
CA HIS A 34 -9.81 -8.44 19.29
C HIS A 34 -10.95 -7.48 18.88
N HIS A 35 -10.64 -6.49 18.04
CA HIS A 35 -11.55 -5.42 17.59
C HIS A 35 -11.84 -4.30 18.61
N ARG A 36 -11.13 -4.25 19.74
CA ARG A 36 -11.03 -3.03 20.54
C ARG A 36 -9.95 -2.13 19.95
N ALA A 37 -10.23 -0.83 19.83
CA ALA A 37 -9.28 0.15 19.29
C ALA A 37 -7.90 0.06 19.97
N LEU A 38 -7.88 -0.11 21.31
CA LEU A 38 -6.64 -0.29 22.06
C LEU A 38 -5.87 -1.55 21.65
N TYR A 39 -6.56 -2.67 21.38
CA TYR A 39 -5.91 -3.89 20.92
C TYR A 39 -5.21 -3.65 19.57
N ASP A 40 -5.88 -2.97 18.65
CA ASP A 40 -5.30 -2.62 17.35
C ASP A 40 -4.10 -1.67 17.46
N CYS A 41 -4.07 -0.78 18.46
CA CYS A 41 -2.90 0.05 18.77
C CYS A 41 -1.69 -0.81 19.17
N TYR A 42 -1.89 -1.80 20.05
CA TYR A 42 -0.82 -2.73 20.45
C TYR A 42 -0.25 -3.51 19.26
N ILE A 43 -1.12 -4.05 18.41
CA ILE A 43 -0.70 -4.77 17.20
C ILE A 43 0.05 -3.84 16.23
N THR A 44 -0.44 -2.62 16.02
CA THR A 44 0.19 -1.64 15.13
C THR A 44 1.57 -1.22 15.65
N ALA A 45 1.70 -0.96 16.96
CA ALA A 45 2.98 -0.62 17.57
C ALA A 45 4.00 -1.76 17.46
N ALA A 46 3.58 -3.00 17.73
CA ALA A 46 4.44 -4.17 17.60
C ALA A 46 4.92 -4.37 16.16
N LEU A 47 4.04 -4.16 15.17
CA LEU A 47 4.41 -4.22 13.75
C LEU A 47 5.40 -3.13 13.37
N LEU A 48 5.24 -1.91 13.89
CA LEU A 48 6.18 -0.82 13.63
C LEU A 48 7.56 -1.16 14.19
N ILE A 49 7.63 -1.69 15.42
CA ILE A 49 8.88 -2.13 16.05
C ILE A 49 9.53 -3.27 15.24
N ASP A 50 8.75 -4.28 14.80
CA ASP A 50 9.27 -5.36 13.94
C ASP A 50 9.84 -4.82 12.62
N ILE A 51 9.17 -3.87 11.99
CA ILE A 51 9.66 -3.19 10.77
C ILE A 51 10.96 -2.45 11.05
N MET A 52 11.05 -1.69 12.14
CA MET A 52 12.26 -0.94 12.52
C MET A 52 13.43 -1.89 12.75
N ASN A 53 13.22 -2.95 13.53
CA ASN A 53 14.26 -3.94 13.84
C ASN A 53 14.69 -4.74 12.61
N THR A 54 13.75 -5.08 11.72
CA THR A 54 14.06 -5.86 10.50
C THR A 54 14.80 -5.02 9.46
N SER A 55 14.46 -3.74 9.33
CA SER A 55 14.97 -2.88 8.25
C SER A 55 16.17 -2.03 8.65
N GLY A 56 16.32 -1.67 9.93
CA GLY A 56 17.25 -0.65 10.40
C GLY A 56 16.88 0.77 9.96
N TRP A 57 15.67 1.01 9.45
CA TRP A 57 15.27 2.34 8.98
C TRP A 57 15.03 3.33 10.12
N THR A 58 15.51 4.55 9.94
CA THR A 58 15.15 5.68 10.81
C THR A 58 13.71 6.14 10.56
N ALA A 59 13.16 6.95 11.47
CA ALA A 59 11.84 7.54 11.31
C ALA A 59 11.75 8.39 10.02
N GLU A 60 12.80 9.15 9.71
CA GLU A 60 12.90 9.99 8.51
C GLU A 60 12.91 9.15 7.23
N GLN A 61 13.66 8.05 7.22
CA GLN A 61 13.69 7.13 6.08
C GLN A 61 12.33 6.47 5.87
N MET A 62 11.66 6.05 6.95
CA MET A 62 10.31 5.49 6.86
C MET A 62 9.30 6.53 6.37
N ALA A 63 9.40 7.77 6.83
CA ALA A 63 8.57 8.89 6.38
C ALA A 63 8.76 9.14 4.88
N ASP A 64 10.00 9.20 4.40
CA ASP A 64 10.31 9.36 2.97
C ASP A 64 9.74 8.19 2.13
N ILE A 65 9.97 6.94 2.55
CA ILE A 65 9.42 5.76 1.84
C ILE A 65 7.88 5.81 1.77
N THR A 66 7.22 6.23 2.85
CA THR A 66 5.75 6.27 2.89
C THR A 66 5.16 7.48 2.17
N GLY A 67 5.91 8.59 2.09
CA GLY A 67 5.53 9.83 1.40
C GLY A 67 5.61 9.72 -0.12
N ARG A 68 6.43 8.81 -0.66
CA ARG A 68 6.52 8.58 -2.11
C ARG A 68 5.22 7.99 -2.68
N PRO A 69 4.76 8.48 -3.85
CA PRO A 69 3.64 7.85 -4.56
C PRO A 69 4.00 6.43 -4.96
N SER A 70 3.01 5.56 -4.99
CA SER A 70 3.14 4.16 -5.41
C SER A 70 2.19 3.87 -6.56
N LEU A 71 2.55 2.92 -7.42
CA LEU A 71 1.70 2.49 -8.53
C LEU A 71 0.34 2.01 -8.01
N MET A 72 -0.72 2.50 -8.63
CA MET A 72 -2.08 2.01 -8.43
C MET A 72 -2.20 0.65 -9.12
N THR A 73 -2.68 -0.35 -8.39
CA THR A 73 -2.92 -1.69 -8.95
C THR A 73 -4.31 -1.82 -9.55
N THR A 74 -5.26 -1.01 -9.08
CA THR A 74 -6.68 -1.10 -9.45
C THR A 74 -7.27 0.28 -9.62
N PHE A 75 -8.07 0.50 -10.66
CA PHE A 75 -8.80 1.74 -10.83
C PHE A 75 -9.89 1.88 -9.77
N THR A 76 -9.94 3.04 -9.11
CA THR A 76 -10.97 3.37 -8.12
C THR A 76 -12.10 4.23 -8.71
N PHE A 77 -12.01 4.61 -9.99
CA PHE A 77 -12.95 5.50 -10.67
C PHE A 77 -13.01 5.19 -12.17
N GLY A 78 -13.88 5.90 -12.89
CA GLY A 78 -13.96 5.85 -14.36
C GLY A 78 -14.52 4.55 -14.92
N LYS A 79 -14.39 4.40 -16.25
CA LYS A 79 -14.94 3.28 -17.05
C LYS A 79 -14.51 1.91 -16.53
N TYR A 80 -13.29 1.80 -16.04
CA TYR A 80 -12.69 0.53 -15.58
C TYR A 80 -12.60 0.41 -14.06
N ARG A 81 -13.48 1.08 -13.29
CA ARG A 81 -13.51 0.98 -11.83
C ARG A 81 -13.54 -0.49 -11.38
N GLY A 82 -12.64 -0.84 -10.45
CA GLY A 82 -12.47 -2.19 -9.92
C GLY A 82 -11.62 -3.12 -10.78
N LYS A 83 -11.15 -2.68 -11.97
CA LYS A 83 -10.25 -3.47 -12.82
C LYS A 83 -8.79 -3.15 -12.54
N ALA A 84 -7.92 -4.14 -12.76
CA ALA A 84 -6.49 -3.97 -12.62
C ALA A 84 -5.96 -2.98 -13.67
N VAL A 85 -5.05 -2.09 -13.27
CA VAL A 85 -4.49 -1.10 -14.19
C VAL A 85 -3.65 -1.77 -15.27
N SER A 86 -2.93 -2.84 -14.93
CA SER A 86 -2.18 -3.67 -15.88
C SER A 86 -3.07 -4.22 -16.99
N ASP A 87 -4.20 -4.83 -16.65
CA ASP A 87 -5.10 -5.44 -17.62
C ASP A 87 -5.69 -4.40 -18.58
N VAL A 88 -5.96 -3.19 -18.07
CA VAL A 88 -6.46 -2.09 -18.90
C VAL A 88 -5.35 -1.52 -19.78
N ALA A 89 -4.11 -1.42 -19.29
CA ALA A 89 -2.97 -0.99 -20.08
C ALA A 89 -2.74 -1.92 -21.29
N GLU A 90 -2.93 -3.23 -21.11
CA GLU A 90 -2.82 -4.21 -22.19
C GLU A 90 -4.02 -4.17 -23.15
N ARG A 91 -5.25 -4.05 -22.64
CA ARG A 91 -6.48 -4.14 -23.45
C ARG A 91 -6.90 -2.84 -24.11
N ASP A 92 -6.67 -1.71 -23.46
CA ASP A 92 -7.12 -0.38 -23.87
C ASP A 92 -6.10 0.70 -23.42
N PRO A 93 -4.87 0.69 -23.99
CA PRO A 93 -3.86 1.71 -23.68
C PRO A 93 -4.33 3.13 -24.07
N GLY A 94 -5.25 3.23 -25.04
CA GLY A 94 -5.89 4.49 -25.43
C GLY A 94 -6.62 5.16 -24.27
N TYR A 95 -7.27 4.39 -23.41
CA TYR A 95 -7.90 4.93 -22.21
C TYR A 95 -6.90 5.55 -21.23
N LEU A 96 -5.73 4.93 -21.03
CA LEU A 96 -4.67 5.49 -20.17
C LEU A 96 -4.15 6.81 -20.73
N ARG A 97 -3.98 6.89 -22.06
CA ARG A 97 -3.56 8.12 -22.74
C ARG A 97 -4.62 9.21 -22.66
N TRP A 98 -5.89 8.86 -22.82
CA TRP A 98 -7.00 9.77 -22.62
C TRP A 98 -7.03 10.31 -21.19
N LEU A 99 -6.92 9.45 -20.18
CA LEU A 99 -6.85 9.85 -18.78
C LEU A 99 -5.69 10.81 -18.51
N PHE A 100 -4.52 10.54 -19.09
CA PHE A 100 -3.33 11.37 -18.91
C PHE A 100 -3.52 12.79 -19.46
N ASN A 101 -4.23 12.93 -20.58
CA ASN A 101 -4.42 14.21 -21.27
C ASN A 101 -5.66 15.00 -20.83
N ASN A 102 -6.69 14.34 -20.29
CA ASN A 102 -8.01 14.96 -20.06
C ASN A 102 -8.37 15.15 -18.59
N LEU A 103 -7.56 14.67 -17.64
CA LEU A 103 -7.80 14.91 -16.21
C LEU A 103 -7.11 16.21 -15.76
N ASP A 104 -7.93 17.21 -15.44
CA ASP A 104 -7.47 18.52 -14.92
C ASP A 104 -6.70 18.38 -13.60
N SER A 105 -7.16 17.50 -12.72
CA SER A 105 -6.51 17.18 -11.46
C SER A 105 -6.26 15.69 -11.35
N MET A 106 -5.02 15.31 -11.03
CA MET A 106 -4.58 13.93 -10.96
C MET A 106 -3.78 13.72 -9.69
N SER A 107 -4.10 12.66 -8.94
CA SER A 107 -3.29 12.29 -7.77
C SER A 107 -1.86 11.92 -8.20
N PRO A 108 -0.85 12.14 -7.34
CA PRO A 108 0.53 11.74 -7.63
C PRO A 108 0.65 10.25 -8.00
N GLU A 109 -0.12 9.38 -7.33
CA GLU A 109 -0.17 7.94 -7.63
C GLU A 109 -0.72 7.66 -9.02
N LEU A 110 -1.83 8.31 -9.41
CA LEU A 110 -2.41 8.11 -10.73
C LEU A 110 -1.45 8.59 -11.82
N ARG A 111 -0.81 9.75 -11.63
CA ARG A 111 0.19 10.28 -12.57
C ARG A 111 1.39 9.36 -12.73
N LEU A 112 1.95 8.90 -11.61
CA LEU A 112 3.05 7.92 -11.61
C LEU A 112 2.64 6.64 -12.34
N THR A 113 1.43 6.16 -12.09
CA THR A 113 0.92 4.92 -12.69
C THR A 113 0.74 5.05 -14.20
N LEU A 114 0.09 6.12 -14.67
CA LEU A 114 -0.11 6.34 -16.11
C LEU A 114 1.22 6.49 -16.83
N LYS A 115 2.17 7.26 -16.30
CA LYS A 115 3.52 7.37 -16.87
C LYS A 115 4.20 6.00 -16.97
N HIS A 116 4.20 5.23 -15.89
CA HIS A 116 4.82 3.92 -15.86
C HIS A 116 4.30 2.97 -16.96
N TYR A 117 2.99 2.93 -17.19
CA TYR A 117 2.43 2.06 -18.24
C TYR A 117 2.58 2.68 -19.64
N LEU A 118 2.48 4.00 -19.80
CA LEU A 118 2.57 4.66 -21.11
C LEU A 118 4.02 4.79 -21.63
N GLU A 119 5.04 4.77 -20.76
CA GLU A 119 6.46 4.77 -21.15
C GLU A 119 6.97 3.36 -21.53
N ASN A 120 6.29 2.30 -21.08
CA ASN A 120 6.65 0.90 -21.34
C ASN A 120 5.80 0.24 -22.45
N THR A 121 5.04 1.03 -23.22
CA THR A 121 4.22 0.57 -24.36
C THR A 121 4.62 1.31 -25.61
#